data_AF-A0A2V9SD43-F1
#
_entry.id   AF-A0A2V9SD43-F1
#
_cell.length_a   1.000
_cell.length_b   1.000
_cell.length_c   1.000
_cell.angle_alpha   90.00
_cell.angle_beta   90.00
_cell.angle_gamma   90.00
#
_symmetry.space_group_name_H-M   'P 1'
#
loop_
_entity.id
_entity.type
_entity.pdbx_description
1 polymer ?
#
loop_
_entity_poly.entity_id
_entity_poly.type
_entity_poly.pdbx_seq_one_letter_code
_entity_poly.pdbx_strand_id
1 'polypeptide(L)'
;MGRRSADSRCHLRNVPLFLPRGFPLARFRDTTAAAYLGGAGLSTLVLERRDIVGGCCVTEEIAPGCRASTTSYIASMLRPEVIRDLELASHGLRMVPCDPMLQVPFLNAQTVPWWADRDRTVAELRKISIKDAGTFFRVDDKLKKLARYLQPRLRLT
;
A
#
# COMPACT_ATOMS: atom_id res chain seq x y z
N MET A 1 -23.92 42.67 -25.33
CA MET A 1 -22.47 42.95 -25.30
C MET A 1 -22.16 43.63 -23.97
N GLY A 2 -21.61 42.91 -23.00
CA GLY A 2 -21.41 43.44 -21.65
C GLY A 2 -20.35 42.63 -20.92
N ARG A 3 -19.09 43.03 -21.10
CA ARG A 3 -17.95 42.55 -20.31
C ARG A 3 -17.91 43.34 -19.02
N ARG A 4 -17.79 42.68 -17.86
CA ARG A 4 -17.21 43.28 -16.65
C ARG A 4 -15.99 42.47 -16.24
N SER A 5 -14.93 43.24 -16.04
CA SER A 5 -13.62 42.94 -15.47
C SER A 5 -13.72 42.42 -14.03
N ALA A 6 -12.76 41.58 -13.60
CA ALA A 6 -12.30 41.55 -12.21
C ALA A 6 -10.91 40.88 -12.11
N ASP A 7 -9.89 41.75 -12.05
CA ASP A 7 -8.79 41.78 -11.09
C ASP A 7 -8.37 40.44 -10.43
N SER A 8 -7.24 39.91 -10.93
CA SER A 8 -6.54 38.72 -10.43
C SER A 8 -5.65 39.07 -9.23
N ARG A 9 -6.18 38.93 -8.01
CA ARG A 9 -5.39 38.83 -6.77
C ARG A 9 -5.64 37.49 -6.10
N CYS A 10 -4.56 36.71 -5.98
CA CYS A 10 -4.50 35.38 -5.41
C CYS A 10 -4.76 35.44 -3.89
N HIS A 11 -5.87 34.87 -3.42
CA HIS A 11 -6.09 34.53 -2.02
C HIS A 11 -6.52 33.06 -1.91
N LEU A 12 -5.57 32.22 -1.52
CA LEU A 12 -5.78 30.82 -1.17
C LEU A 12 -6.59 30.74 0.14
N ARG A 13 -7.84 30.28 0.06
CA ARG A 13 -8.57 29.63 1.16
C ARG A 13 -9.83 28.96 0.58
N ASN A 14 -9.80 27.63 0.50
CA ASN A 14 -10.93 26.72 0.27
C ASN A 14 -11.71 26.80 -1.07
N VAL A 15 -11.51 25.73 -1.88
CA VAL A 15 -12.38 25.15 -2.96
C VAL A 15 -12.35 25.89 -4.32
N PRO A 16 -12.44 25.24 -5.53
CA PRO A 16 -12.33 23.83 -5.96
C PRO A 16 -11.19 23.57 -7.00
N LEU A 17 -10.61 22.37 -7.06
CA LEU A 17 -9.64 22.02 -8.11
C LEU A 17 -10.31 21.28 -9.27
N PHE A 18 -10.39 21.93 -10.43
CA PHE A 18 -10.59 21.28 -11.73
C PHE A 18 -9.22 20.83 -12.25
N LEU A 19 -9.08 19.53 -12.56
CA LEU A 19 -7.83 18.89 -12.95
C LEU A 19 -7.37 19.28 -14.36
N PRO A 20 -6.05 19.52 -14.52
CA PRO A 20 -5.31 18.75 -15.51
C PRO A 20 -3.90 18.40 -14.99
N ARG A 21 -3.64 17.11 -14.73
CA ARG A 21 -2.33 16.52 -14.38
C ARG A 21 -1.76 16.88 -13.00
N GLY A 22 -1.75 15.88 -12.11
CA GLY A 22 -1.07 15.93 -10.82
C GLY A 22 -2.03 15.55 -9.68
N PHE A 23 -2.15 14.26 -9.40
CA PHE A 23 -3.04 13.75 -8.35
C PHE A 23 -2.25 13.54 -7.05
N PRO A 24 -2.52 14.31 -5.98
CA PRO A 24 -2.09 13.97 -4.64
C PRO A 24 -3.09 12.94 -4.07
N LEU A 25 -2.56 11.81 -3.59
CA LEU A 25 -3.30 10.65 -3.08
C LEU A 25 -4.03 11.06 -1.80
N ALA A 26 -5.32 10.83 -1.53
CA ALA A 26 -6.00 10.79 -0.20
C ALA A 26 -6.08 9.33 0.31
N ARG A 27 -6.82 9.00 1.39
CA ARG A 27 -7.00 7.61 1.89
C ARG A 27 -7.09 6.58 0.75
N PHE A 28 -6.31 5.50 0.86
CA PHE A 28 -6.01 4.60 -0.27
C PHE A 28 -7.22 4.13 -1.08
N ARG A 29 -8.33 3.78 -0.42
CA ARG A 29 -9.57 3.38 -1.09
C ARG A 29 -10.30 4.55 -1.76
N ASP A 30 -10.35 5.68 -1.08
CA ASP A 30 -11.12 6.85 -1.50
C ASP A 30 -10.49 7.50 -2.73
N THR A 31 -9.16 7.53 -2.83
CA THR A 31 -8.44 8.06 -4.00
C THR A 31 -8.49 7.13 -5.18
N THR A 32 -8.41 5.82 -4.93
CA THR A 32 -8.59 4.83 -5.99
C THR A 32 -9.97 5.01 -6.61
N ALA A 33 -11.03 5.12 -5.78
CA ALA A 33 -12.38 5.37 -6.25
C ALA A 33 -12.49 6.68 -7.03
N ALA A 34 -11.92 7.78 -6.51
CA ALA A 34 -11.94 9.07 -7.19
C ALA A 34 -11.24 9.05 -8.56
N ALA A 35 -10.12 8.32 -8.67
CA ALA A 35 -9.40 8.16 -9.93
C ALA A 35 -10.24 7.41 -10.98
N TYR A 36 -10.95 6.34 -10.57
CA TYR A 36 -11.86 5.62 -11.46
C TYR A 36 -13.08 6.48 -11.87
N LEU A 37 -13.69 7.21 -10.93
CA LEU A 37 -14.81 8.10 -11.23
C LEU A 37 -14.41 9.22 -12.20
N GLY A 38 -13.25 9.84 -11.97
CA GLY A 38 -12.68 10.83 -12.87
C GLY A 38 -12.34 10.24 -14.26
N GLY A 39 -11.77 9.03 -14.29
CA GLY A 39 -11.51 8.30 -15.53
C GLY A 39 -12.78 7.95 -16.32
N ALA A 40 -13.92 7.77 -15.64
CA ALA A 40 -15.23 7.61 -16.25
C ALA A 40 -15.88 8.95 -16.70
N GLY A 41 -15.17 10.07 -16.58
CA GLY A 41 -15.65 11.40 -16.99
C GLY A 41 -16.54 12.11 -15.97
N LEU A 42 -16.66 11.58 -14.74
CA LEU A 42 -17.47 12.21 -13.70
C LEU A 42 -16.68 13.34 -13.02
N SER A 43 -17.35 14.49 -12.84
CA SER A 43 -16.84 15.57 -12.01
C SER A 43 -16.80 15.13 -10.54
N THR A 44 -15.61 14.81 -10.05
CA THR A 44 -15.41 14.17 -8.74
C THR A 44 -14.69 15.13 -7.79
N LEU A 45 -15.31 15.44 -6.65
CA LEU A 45 -14.72 16.23 -5.58
C LEU A 45 -14.20 15.32 -4.47
N VAL A 46 -12.90 15.42 -4.17
CA VAL A 46 -12.28 14.74 -3.03
C VAL A 46 -12.08 15.75 -1.91
N LEU A 47 -12.57 15.43 -0.71
CA LEU A 47 -12.41 16.25 0.49
C LEU A 47 -11.51 15.51 1.48
N GLU A 48 -10.38 16.13 1.82
CA GLU A 48 -9.47 15.65 2.86
C GLU A 48 -9.41 16.72 3.96
N ARG A 49 -9.47 16.29 5.22
CA ARG A 49 -9.43 17.22 6.36
C ARG A 49 -8.01 17.72 6.60
N ARG A 50 -7.02 16.88 6.30
CA ARG A 50 -5.60 17.18 6.47
C ARG A 50 -5.10 18.04 5.30
N ASP A 51 -4.01 18.74 5.56
CA ASP A 51 -3.23 19.49 4.57
C ASP A 51 -2.46 18.57 3.61
N ILE A 52 -2.10 17.37 4.10
CA ILE A 52 -1.53 16.31 3.29
C ILE A 52 -2.62 15.36 2.81
N VAL A 53 -2.57 15.10 1.52
CA VAL A 53 -3.38 14.08 0.92
C VAL A 53 -2.62 12.74 1.14
N GLY A 54 -3.31 11.71 1.63
CA GLY A 54 -2.92 10.28 1.45
C GLY A 54 -3.58 9.33 2.42
N GLY A 55 -4.29 9.90 3.39
CA GLY A 55 -4.90 9.15 4.48
C GLY A 55 -3.89 8.24 5.15
N CYS A 56 -4.17 6.94 5.22
CA CYS A 56 -3.28 5.99 5.89
C CYS A 56 -1.96 5.71 5.15
N CYS A 57 -1.81 6.18 3.91
CA CYS A 57 -0.63 5.93 3.06
C CYS A 57 0.31 7.14 2.94
N VAL A 58 0.10 8.18 3.75
CA VAL A 58 1.02 9.31 3.82
C VAL A 58 2.34 8.90 4.48
N THR A 59 3.42 9.55 4.06
CA THR A 59 4.75 9.42 4.67
C THR A 59 5.10 10.72 5.37
N GLU A 60 5.19 10.66 6.69
CA GLU A 60 5.38 11.81 7.57
C GLU A 60 6.70 11.66 8.32
N GLU A 61 7.22 12.76 8.84
CA GLU A 61 8.37 12.73 9.74
C GLU A 61 7.89 12.30 11.14
N ILE A 62 8.39 11.15 11.61
CA ILE A 62 8.01 10.57 12.90
C ILE A 62 9.06 10.83 13.99
N ALA A 63 10.27 11.19 13.59
CA ALA A 63 11.40 11.60 14.42
C ALA A 63 12.39 12.39 13.53
N PRO A 64 13.32 13.18 14.11
CA PRO A 64 14.25 13.99 13.33
C PRO A 64 15.01 13.17 12.27
N GLY A 65 14.79 13.50 10.99
CA GLY A 65 15.42 12.80 9.85
C GLY A 65 14.81 11.43 9.51
N CYS A 66 13.78 11.00 10.23
CA CYS A 66 13.11 9.71 10.04
C CYS A 66 11.70 9.90 9.50
N ARG A 67 11.47 9.43 8.27
CA ARG A 67 10.17 9.48 7.61
C ARG A 67 9.57 8.10 7.45
N ALA A 68 8.32 7.94 7.82
CA ALA A 68 7.59 6.69 7.68
C ALA A 68 6.08 6.93 7.53
N SER A 69 5.38 5.92 7.02
CA SER A 69 3.93 5.85 7.17
C SER A 69 3.60 5.17 8.49
N THR A 70 2.82 5.83 9.35
CA THR A 70 2.44 5.29 10.66
C THR A 70 1.42 4.15 10.55
N THR A 71 0.68 4.09 9.45
CA THR A 71 -0.47 3.18 9.30
C THR A 71 -0.39 2.26 8.08
N SER A 72 0.54 2.47 7.15
CA SER A 72 0.70 1.65 5.94
C SER A 72 2.16 1.29 5.69
N TYR A 73 2.60 0.17 6.26
CA TYR A 73 3.99 -0.29 6.21
C TYR A 73 4.23 -1.42 5.18
N ILE A 74 3.17 -2.03 4.64
CA ILE A 74 3.25 -3.03 3.55
C ILE A 74 2.11 -2.77 2.55
N ALA A 75 2.42 -2.79 1.25
CA ALA A 75 1.46 -2.59 0.16
C ALA A 75 0.74 -3.89 -0.27
N SER A 76 0.53 -4.85 0.64
CA SER A 76 0.01 -6.19 0.30
C SER A 76 -1.46 -6.21 -0.12
N MET A 77 -2.23 -5.19 0.27
CA MET A 77 -3.64 -5.04 -0.08
C MET A 77 -3.88 -4.22 -1.36
N LEU A 78 -2.83 -3.65 -1.97
CA LEU A 78 -2.95 -2.98 -3.26
C LEU A 78 -3.11 -4.03 -4.36
N ARG A 79 -4.29 -4.04 -4.98
CA ARG A 79 -4.64 -5.00 -6.01
C ARG A 79 -3.84 -4.75 -7.31
N PRO A 80 -3.28 -5.78 -7.95
CA PRO A 80 -2.58 -5.64 -9.23
C PRO A 80 -3.46 -5.04 -10.33
N GLU A 81 -4.77 -5.28 -10.29
CA GLU A 81 -5.75 -4.68 -11.20
C GLU A 81 -5.71 -3.15 -11.11
N VAL A 82 -5.74 -2.60 -9.89
CA VAL A 82 -5.67 -1.14 -9.66
C VAL A 82 -4.35 -0.54 -10.14
N ILE A 83 -3.23 -1.25 -9.94
CA ILE A 83 -1.91 -0.81 -10.42
C ILE A 83 -1.92 -0.66 -11.94
N ARG A 84 -2.51 -1.63 -12.65
CA ARG A 84 -2.57 -1.62 -14.12
C ARG A 84 -3.55 -0.58 -14.63
N ASP A 85 -4.78 -0.57 -14.11
CA ASP A 85 -5.86 0.29 -14.61
C ASP A 85 -5.54 1.78 -14.44
N LEU A 86 -4.83 2.14 -13.36
CA LEU A 86 -4.41 3.52 -13.09
C LEU A 86 -2.98 3.81 -13.55
N GLU A 87 -2.35 2.89 -14.29
CA GLU A 87 -1.00 3.02 -14.84
C GLU A 87 0.04 3.50 -13.79
N LEU A 88 -0.07 3.02 -12.55
CA LEU A 88 0.67 3.61 -11.41
C LEU A 88 2.19 3.52 -11.59
N ALA A 89 2.68 2.52 -12.33
CA ALA A 89 4.10 2.40 -12.67
C ALA A 89 4.60 3.60 -13.50
N SER A 90 3.80 4.09 -14.44
CA SER A 90 4.08 5.30 -15.24
C SER A 90 4.08 6.56 -14.36
N HIS A 91 3.37 6.52 -13.24
CA HIS A 91 3.37 7.56 -12.20
C HIS A 91 4.47 7.38 -11.13
N GLY A 92 5.40 6.44 -11.33
CA GLY A 92 6.57 6.27 -10.48
C GLY A 92 6.40 5.27 -9.33
N LEU A 93 5.30 4.51 -9.28
CA LEU A 93 5.15 3.43 -8.31
C LEU A 93 6.23 2.35 -8.54
N ARG A 94 7.02 2.08 -7.50
CA ARG A 94 7.99 0.97 -7.45
C ARG A 94 7.70 0.09 -6.25
N MET A 95 7.44 -1.19 -6.50
CA MET A 95 7.25 -2.19 -5.45
C MET A 95 8.61 -2.74 -5.03
N VAL A 96 8.97 -2.54 -3.77
CA VAL A 96 10.21 -3.08 -3.19
C VAL A 96 9.85 -4.32 -2.37
N PRO A 97 10.45 -5.49 -2.67
CA PRO A 97 10.22 -6.70 -1.87
C PRO A 97 10.68 -6.50 -0.42
N CYS A 98 9.84 -6.92 0.53
CA CYS A 98 10.20 -7.05 1.93
C CYS A 98 10.72 -8.47 2.17
N ASP A 99 12.04 -8.64 2.21
CA ASP A 99 12.69 -9.93 2.52
C ASP A 99 13.82 -9.70 3.56
N PRO A 100 13.74 -10.29 4.76
CA PRO A 100 12.74 -11.26 5.20
C PRO A 100 11.38 -10.60 5.46
N MET A 101 10.31 -11.31 5.13
CA MET A 101 8.94 -10.80 5.27
C MET A 101 8.54 -10.62 6.73
N LEU A 102 9.10 -11.43 7.62
CA LEU A 102 8.87 -11.37 9.06
C LEU A 102 10.17 -11.71 9.78
N GLN A 103 10.44 -11.03 10.89
CA GLN A 103 11.48 -11.40 11.83
C GLN A 103 10.85 -11.52 13.22
N VAL A 104 11.06 -12.67 13.87
CA VAL A 104 10.48 -12.96 15.19
C VAL A 104 11.60 -12.91 16.23
N PRO A 105 11.67 -11.86 17.05
CA PRO A 105 12.61 -11.79 18.17
C PRO A 105 12.08 -12.62 19.36
N PHE A 106 12.98 -13.35 20.00
CA PHE A 106 12.75 -14.11 21.21
C PHE A 106 13.37 -13.38 22.40
N LEU A 107 12.85 -13.64 23.61
CA LEU A 107 13.33 -13.00 24.85
C LEU A 107 14.80 -13.31 25.16
N ASN A 108 15.33 -14.41 24.63
CA ASN A 108 16.73 -14.81 24.74
C ASN A 108 17.65 -14.10 23.73
N ALA A 109 17.20 -12.98 23.14
CA ALA A 109 17.89 -12.23 22.08
C ALA A 109 18.13 -13.01 20.78
N GLN A 110 17.58 -14.21 20.62
CA GLN A 110 17.57 -14.92 19.35
C GLN A 110 16.51 -14.33 18.43
N THR A 111 16.74 -14.37 17.12
CA THR A 111 15.74 -13.93 16.12
C THR A 111 15.61 -14.97 15.03
N VAL A 112 14.37 -15.26 14.63
CA VAL A 112 14.08 -16.12 13.47
C VAL A 112 13.55 -15.27 12.33
N PRO A 113 14.35 -15.04 11.28
CA PRO A 113 13.86 -14.44 10.05
C PRO A 113 13.14 -15.48 9.18
N TRP A 114 11.99 -15.07 8.63
CA TRP A 114 11.25 -15.80 7.61
C TRP A 114 11.56 -15.20 6.24
N TRP A 115 12.43 -15.90 5.52
CA TRP A 115 12.87 -15.51 4.18
C TRP A 115 11.90 -16.00 3.10
N ALA A 116 11.90 -15.32 1.96
CA ALA A 116 11.28 -15.82 0.74
C ALA A 116 11.92 -17.14 0.27
N ASP A 117 13.23 -17.28 0.49
CA ASP A 117 13.97 -18.51 0.24
C ASP A 117 13.65 -19.57 1.32
N ARG A 118 13.21 -20.75 0.86
CA ARG A 118 12.80 -21.85 1.73
C ARG A 118 13.98 -22.44 2.49
N ASP A 119 15.11 -22.67 1.83
CA ASP A 119 16.27 -23.33 2.42
C ASP A 119 16.94 -22.45 3.47
N ARG A 120 16.98 -21.14 3.23
CA ARG A 120 17.40 -20.15 4.23
C ARG A 120 16.48 -20.17 5.45
N THR A 121 15.17 -20.20 5.24
CA THR A 121 14.21 -20.29 6.35
C THR A 121 14.37 -21.61 7.13
N VAL A 122 14.56 -22.74 6.45
CA VAL A 122 14.83 -24.03 7.09
C VAL A 122 16.14 -23.97 7.90
N ALA A 123 17.20 -23.38 7.35
CA ALA A 123 18.48 -23.23 8.05
C ALA A 123 18.35 -22.41 9.33
N GLU A 124 17.55 -21.34 9.31
CA GLU A 124 17.28 -20.51 10.49
C GLU A 124 16.42 -21.25 11.53
N LEU A 125 15.36 -21.94 11.09
CA LEU A 125 14.53 -22.76 11.98
C LEU A 125 15.31 -23.90 12.64
N ARG A 126 16.27 -24.52 11.92
CA ARG A 126 17.11 -25.60 12.46
C ARG A 126 17.92 -25.17 13.68
N LYS A 127 18.28 -23.89 13.79
CA LYS A 127 19.01 -23.33 14.94
C LYS A 127 18.19 -23.38 16.24
N ILE A 128 16.87 -23.48 16.13
CA ILE A 128 15.94 -23.56 17.26
C ILE A 128 15.37 -24.97 17.41
N SER A 129 14.90 -25.56 16.31
CA SER A 129 14.23 -26.86 16.32
C SER A 129 14.44 -27.58 15.00
N ILE A 130 15.20 -28.67 15.04
CA ILE A 130 15.43 -29.56 13.89
C ILE A 130 14.11 -30.17 13.41
N LYS A 131 13.24 -30.55 14.34
CA LYS A 131 11.93 -31.17 14.06
C LYS A 131 11.01 -30.21 13.31
N ASP A 132 10.94 -28.96 13.76
CA ASP A 132 10.06 -27.96 13.14
C ASP A 132 10.61 -27.52 11.79
N ALA A 133 11.93 -27.37 11.65
CA ALA A 133 12.54 -27.09 10.36
C ALA A 133 12.22 -28.14 9.29
N GLY A 134 12.12 -29.42 9.68
CA GLY A 134 11.68 -30.51 8.79
C GLY A 134 10.18 -30.54 8.50
N THR A 135 9.35 -29.86 9.29
CA THR A 135 7.89 -29.94 9.20
C THR A 135 7.23 -28.65 8.69
N PHE A 136 7.86 -27.49 8.89
CA PHE A 136 7.28 -26.16 8.66
C PHE A 136 6.68 -26.01 7.27
N PHE A 137 7.48 -26.28 6.22
CA PHE A 137 7.00 -26.14 4.84
C PHE A 137 5.93 -27.17 4.45
N ARG A 138 5.88 -28.33 5.12
CA ARG A 138 4.79 -29.29 4.90
C ARG A 138 3.44 -28.75 5.39
N VAL A 139 3.44 -27.98 6.47
CA VAL A 139 2.23 -27.31 6.97
C VAL A 139 1.89 -26.10 6.10
N ASP A 140 2.87 -25.27 5.79
CA ASP A 140 2.73 -24.10 4.90
C ASP A 140 2.15 -24.49 3.53
N ASP A 141 2.65 -25.57 2.91
CA ASP A 141 2.15 -26.04 1.61
C ASP A 141 0.69 -26.52 1.69
N LYS A 142 0.29 -27.16 2.79
CA LYS A 142 -1.12 -27.54 3.03
C LYS A 142 -2.01 -26.30 3.16
N LEU A 143 -1.58 -25.30 3.93
CA LEU A 143 -2.31 -24.04 4.10
C LEU A 143 -2.41 -23.29 2.77
N LYS A 144 -1.33 -23.21 1.99
CA LYS A 144 -1.32 -22.60 0.65
C LYS A 144 -2.21 -23.35 -0.33
N LYS A 145 -2.29 -24.68 -0.25
CA LYS A 145 -3.23 -25.48 -1.06
C LYS A 145 -4.68 -25.15 -0.71
N LEU A 146 -5.00 -25.08 0.58
CA LEU A 146 -6.33 -24.68 1.05
C LEU A 146 -6.66 -23.25 0.62
N ALA A 147 -5.73 -22.31 0.81
CA ALA A 147 -5.91 -20.92 0.39
C ALA A 147 -6.21 -20.81 -1.11
N ARG A 148 -5.44 -21.49 -1.97
CA ARG A 148 -5.70 -21.52 -3.43
C ARG A 148 -7.07 -22.09 -3.79
N TYR A 149 -7.58 -23.06 -3.03
CA TYR A 149 -8.91 -23.62 -3.22
C TYR A 149 -10.02 -22.65 -2.79
N LEU A 150 -9.81 -21.89 -1.70
CA LEU A 150 -10.80 -20.96 -1.15
C LEU A 150 -10.80 -19.61 -1.89
N GLN A 151 -9.64 -19.13 -2.34
CA GLN A 151 -9.47 -17.78 -2.86
C GLN A 151 -10.39 -17.42 -4.05
N PRO A 152 -10.63 -18.29 -5.05
CA PRO A 152 -11.59 -18.01 -6.12
C PRO A 152 -13.03 -17.87 -5.63
N ARG A 153 -13.40 -18.57 -4.54
CA ARG A 153 -14.76 -18.53 -3.97
C ARG A 153 -14.97 -17.35 -3.02
N LEU A 154 -13.89 -16.84 -2.43
CA LEU A 154 -13.89 -15.67 -1.54
C LEU A 154 -13.70 -14.34 -2.29
N ARG A 155 -13.27 -14.39 -3.55
CA ARG A 155 -13.42 -13.25 -4.46
C ARG A 155 -14.91 -13.14 -4.77
N LEU A 156 -15.63 -12.35 -3.98
CA LEU A 156 -16.95 -11.86 -4.36
C LEU A 156 -16.80 -11.24 -5.75
N THR A 157 -17.44 -11.89 -6.73
CA THR A 157 -17.69 -11.34 -8.08
C THR A 157 -18.37 -9.99 -7.98
#